data_AF-A0A442FMI1-F1
#
_entry.id   AF-A0A442FMI1-F1
#
_cell.length_a   1.000
_cell.length_b   1.000
_cell.length_c   1.000
_cell.angle_alpha   90.00
_cell.angle_beta   90.00
_cell.angle_gamma   90.00
#
_symmetry.space_group_name_H-M   'P 1'
#
loop_
_entity.id
_entity.type
_entity.pdbx_description
1 polymer ?
#
loop_
_entity_poly.entity_id
_entity_poly.type
_entity_poly.pdbx_seq_one_letter_code
_entity_poly.pdbx_strand_id
1 'polypeptide(L)'
;MNAKSDVHWGRSPEEDDGTVLSAMLYAEERGDYSVLKGFMSDFGSRLRNSQDKEVATAYGELEVRSAKSFEYEAKHGRHSLMKWDHPVNVEWVKLGLIKLTPEDRQAFENRNRPPVTV
;
A
#
# COMPACT_ATOMS: atom_id res chain seq x y z
N MET A 1 -1.62 3.99 42.11
CA MET A 1 -0.86 4.97 41.33
C MET A 1 -0.63 4.38 39.95
N ASN A 2 -1.14 5.07 38.92
CA ASN A 2 -1.14 4.65 37.52
C ASN A 2 0.28 4.74 36.95
N ALA A 3 0.93 3.60 36.72
CA ALA A 3 2.01 3.53 35.75
C ALA A 3 1.36 3.23 34.38
N LYS A 4 0.96 4.28 33.68
CA LYS A 4 0.72 4.19 32.23
C LYS A 4 2.09 3.92 31.61
N SER A 5 2.39 2.66 31.37
CA SER A 5 3.60 2.25 30.66
C SER A 5 3.50 2.74 29.22
N ASP A 6 4.46 3.60 28.90
CA ASP A 6 4.77 4.20 27.63
C ASP A 6 4.85 3.22 26.46
N VAL A 7 4.29 3.68 25.33
CA VAL A 7 4.75 3.46 23.95
C VAL A 7 4.83 1.99 23.49
N HIS A 8 3.72 1.50 22.93
CA HIS A 8 3.79 0.44 21.92
C HIS A 8 4.03 1.07 20.54
N TRP A 9 5.29 1.33 20.19
CA TRP A 9 5.65 1.29 18.77
C TRP A 9 5.32 -0.12 18.28
N GLY A 10 4.51 -0.18 17.22
CA GLY A 10 3.68 -1.33 16.84
C GLY A 10 4.40 -2.67 16.88
N ARG A 11 3.64 -3.71 17.25
CA ARG A 11 4.03 -5.10 17.06
C ARG A 11 4.56 -5.29 15.65
N SER A 12 5.59 -6.12 15.50
CA SER A 12 6.17 -6.36 14.19
C SER A 12 5.09 -6.95 13.25
N PRO A 13 5.08 -6.61 11.95
CA PRO A 13 4.20 -7.24 10.96
C PRO A 13 4.33 -8.77 10.95
N GLU A 14 5.47 -9.29 11.43
CA GLU A 14 5.75 -10.72 11.55
C GLU A 14 4.87 -11.40 12.61
N GLU A 15 4.33 -10.66 13.58
CA GLU A 15 3.59 -11.19 14.73
C GLU A 15 2.14 -10.71 14.83
N ASP A 16 1.73 -9.71 14.03
CA ASP A 16 0.39 -9.10 14.13
C ASP A 16 -0.34 -9.04 12.78
N ASP A 17 -1.37 -9.88 12.63
CA ASP A 17 -2.18 -9.99 11.43
C ASP A 17 -2.98 -8.71 11.12
N GLY A 18 -3.44 -7.98 12.14
CA GLY A 18 -4.13 -6.70 11.97
C GLY A 18 -3.21 -5.60 11.43
N THR A 19 -1.94 -5.62 11.85
CA THR A 19 -0.92 -4.69 11.36
C THR A 19 -0.59 -4.95 9.89
N VAL A 20 -0.44 -6.22 9.49
CA VAL A 20 -0.22 -6.58 8.07
C VAL A 20 -1.42 -6.20 7.23
N LEU A 21 -2.64 -6.53 7.66
CA LEU A 21 -3.85 -6.16 6.93
C LEU A 21 -3.95 -4.63 6.77
N SER A 22 -3.64 -3.87 7.82
CA SER A 22 -3.63 -2.40 7.75
C SER A 22 -2.62 -1.88 6.72
N ALA A 23 -1.42 -2.46 6.67
CA ALA A 23 -0.41 -2.11 5.66
C ALA A 23 -0.88 -2.43 4.23
N MET A 24 -1.57 -3.56 4.03
CA MET A 24 -2.16 -3.93 2.74
C MET A 24 -3.26 -2.94 2.32
N LEU A 25 -4.19 -2.61 3.21
CA LEU A 25 -5.24 -1.63 2.93
C LEU A 25 -4.65 -0.25 2.60
N TYR A 26 -3.57 0.14 3.28
CA TYR A 26 -2.86 1.37 2.99
C TYR A 26 -2.14 1.36 1.62
N ALA A 27 -1.68 0.19 1.16
CA ALA A 27 -1.16 0.04 -0.19
C ALA A 27 -2.29 0.15 -1.24
N GLU A 28 -3.45 -0.49 -1.00
CA GLU A 28 -4.64 -0.37 -1.85
C GLU A 28 -5.09 1.10 -1.98
N GLU A 29 -5.18 1.83 -0.87
CA GLU A 29 -5.59 3.24 -0.83
C GLU A 29 -4.68 4.13 -1.70
N ARG A 30 -3.37 3.88 -1.67
CA ARG A 30 -2.37 4.65 -2.43
C ARG A 30 -2.26 4.21 -3.90
N GLY A 31 -2.98 3.17 -4.29
CA GLY A 31 -2.87 2.55 -5.62
C GLY A 31 -1.54 1.82 -5.84
N ASP A 32 -0.81 1.50 -4.78
CA ASP A 32 0.47 0.79 -4.88
C ASP A 32 0.24 -0.72 -4.92
N TYR A 33 -0.38 -1.18 -6.02
CA TYR A 33 -0.74 -2.58 -6.21
C TYR A 33 0.48 -3.48 -6.37
N SER A 34 1.62 -2.94 -6.78
CA SER A 34 2.89 -3.65 -6.76
C SER A 34 3.31 -4.03 -5.33
N VAL A 35 3.20 -3.11 -4.38
CA VAL A 35 3.51 -3.38 -2.97
C VAL A 35 2.45 -4.28 -2.35
N LEU A 36 1.17 -4.03 -2.64
CA LEU A 36 0.07 -4.88 -2.16
C LEU A 36 0.26 -6.34 -2.58
N LYS A 37 0.63 -6.57 -3.85
CA LYS A 37 0.88 -7.92 -4.37
C LYS A 37 2.03 -8.62 -3.62
N GLY A 38 3.08 -7.88 -3.25
CA GLY A 38 4.17 -8.39 -2.42
C GLY A 38 3.66 -8.84 -1.06
N PHE A 39 2.94 -7.97 -0.35
CA PHE A 39 2.33 -8.34 0.94
C PHE A 39 1.41 -9.56 0.83
N MET A 40 0.58 -9.64 -0.21
CA MET A 40 -0.33 -10.79 -0.41
C MET A 40 0.44 -12.09 -0.67
N SER A 41 1.55 -12.02 -1.41
CA SER A 41 2.43 -13.17 -1.62
C SER A 41 3.05 -13.65 -0.31
N ASP A 42 3.54 -12.72 0.50
CA ASP A 42 4.32 -13.04 1.70
C ASP A 42 3.44 -13.47 2.88
N PHE A 43 2.27 -12.84 3.04
CA PHE A 43 1.41 -13.01 4.23
C PHE A 43 0.01 -13.53 3.93
N GLY A 44 -0.41 -13.63 2.66
CA GLY A 44 -1.80 -13.93 2.32
C GLY A 44 -2.30 -15.28 2.81
N SER A 45 -1.42 -16.30 2.83
CA SER A 45 -1.77 -17.61 3.42
C SER A 45 -1.99 -17.53 4.93
N ARG A 46 -1.25 -16.67 5.63
CA ARG A 46 -1.39 -16.45 7.07
C ARG A 46 -2.71 -15.74 7.37
N LEU A 47 -2.99 -14.64 6.67
CA LEU A 47 -4.19 -13.85 6.88
C LEU A 47 -5.49 -14.60 6.55
N ARG A 48 -5.50 -15.45 5.51
CA ARG A 48 -6.65 -16.33 5.22
C ARG A 48 -7.01 -17.28 6.38
N ASN A 49 -6.00 -17.69 7.13
CA ASN A 49 -6.15 -18.64 8.24
C ASN A 49 -5.99 -17.95 9.60
N SER A 50 -6.14 -16.63 9.66
CA SER A 50 -6.08 -15.86 10.90
C SER A 50 -7.10 -16.39 11.92
N GLN A 51 -6.68 -16.45 13.19
CA GLN A 51 -7.60 -16.78 14.29
C GLN A 51 -8.63 -15.67 14.52
N ASP A 52 -8.27 -14.44 14.16
CA ASP A 52 -9.20 -13.32 14.09
C ASP A 52 -10.00 -13.41 12.78
N LYS A 53 -11.30 -13.68 12.93
CA LYS A 53 -12.24 -13.84 11.81
C LYS A 53 -12.50 -12.55 11.07
N GLU A 54 -12.42 -11.39 11.73
CA GLU A 54 -12.62 -10.09 11.08
C GLU A 54 -11.46 -9.83 10.11
N VAL A 55 -10.24 -10.13 10.55
CA VAL A 55 -9.04 -10.02 9.71
C VAL A 55 -9.12 -10.96 8.50
N ALA A 56 -9.47 -12.24 8.70
CA ALA A 56 -9.59 -13.19 7.60
C ALA A 56 -10.66 -12.77 6.58
N THR A 57 -11.79 -12.25 7.06
CA THR A 57 -12.89 -11.76 6.20
C THR A 57 -12.44 -10.54 5.39
N ALA A 58 -11.87 -9.52 6.05
CA ALA A 58 -11.41 -8.31 5.40
C ALA A 58 -10.29 -8.59 4.38
N TYR A 59 -9.39 -9.52 4.67
CA TYR A 59 -8.40 -9.99 3.71
C TYR A 59 -9.05 -10.64 2.48
N GLY A 60 -10.02 -11.55 2.67
CA GLY A 60 -10.73 -12.19 1.57
C GLY A 60 -11.45 -11.18 0.65
N GLU A 61 -12.08 -10.15 1.23
CA GLU A 61 -12.70 -9.07 0.44
C GLU A 61 -11.66 -8.26 -0.33
N LEU A 62 -10.51 -7.97 0.30
CA LEU A 62 -9.40 -7.26 -0.34
C LEU A 62 -8.88 -8.04 -1.55
N GLU A 63 -8.71 -9.37 -1.45
CA GLU A 63 -8.28 -10.21 -2.58
C GLU A 63 -9.23 -10.09 -3.78
N VAL A 64 -10.55 -10.10 -3.52
CA VAL A 64 -11.56 -9.99 -4.57
C VAL A 64 -11.50 -8.61 -5.23
N ARG A 65 -11.39 -7.53 -4.45
CA ARG A 65 -11.34 -6.16 -4.99
C ARG A 65 -10.06 -5.89 -5.78
N SER A 66 -8.92 -6.39 -5.32
CA SER A 66 -7.61 -6.09 -5.93
C SER A 66 -7.31 -6.93 -7.18
N ALA A 67 -8.05 -8.03 -7.42
CA ALA A 67 -7.81 -8.94 -8.54
C ALA A 67 -7.74 -8.23 -9.90
N LYS A 68 -8.73 -7.38 -10.21
CA LYS A 68 -8.77 -6.62 -11.48
C LYS A 68 -7.61 -5.63 -11.60
N SER A 69 -7.19 -5.04 -10.48
CA SER A 69 -6.05 -4.11 -10.45
C SER A 69 -4.74 -4.84 -10.76
N PHE A 70 -4.56 -6.07 -10.27
CA PHE A 70 -3.38 -6.88 -10.60
C PHE A 70 -3.36 -7.30 -12.08
N GLU A 71 -4.50 -7.66 -12.66
CA GLU A 71 -4.61 -7.94 -14.10
C GLU A 71 -4.25 -6.70 -14.93
N TYR A 72 -4.71 -5.52 -14.50
CA TYR A 72 -4.38 -4.27 -15.16
C TYR A 72 -2.87 -3.98 -15.10
N GLU A 73 -2.24 -4.05 -13.92
CA GLU A 73 -0.79 -3.83 -13.80
C GLU A 73 0.03 -4.86 -14.59
N ALA A 74 -0.43 -6.11 -14.67
CA ALA A 74 0.25 -7.13 -15.49
C ALA A 74 0.26 -6.76 -16.98
N LYS A 75 -0.78 -6.06 -17.47
CA LYS A 75 -0.90 -5.63 -18.87
C LYS A 75 -0.24 -4.28 -19.14
N HIS A 76 -0.32 -3.35 -18.20
CA HIS A 76 0.07 -1.95 -18.39
C HIS A 76 1.40 -1.58 -17.72
N GLY A 77 1.99 -2.50 -16.95
CA GLY A 77 3.23 -2.28 -16.23
C GLY A 77 3.03 -2.02 -14.75
N ARG A 78 4.11 -2.25 -14.00
CA ARG A 78 4.22 -1.99 -12.56
C ARG A 78 3.93 -0.51 -12.28
N HIS A 79 3.21 -0.21 -11.19
CA HIS A 79 2.85 1.15 -10.78
C HIS A 79 1.93 1.90 -11.74
N SER A 80 1.37 1.23 -12.75
CA SER A 80 0.40 1.84 -13.68
C SER A 80 -0.87 2.35 -12.99
N LEU A 81 -1.18 1.85 -11.78
CA LEU A 81 -2.30 2.31 -10.95
C LEU A 81 -1.89 3.20 -9.77
N MET A 82 -0.60 3.54 -9.66
CA MET A 82 -0.08 4.37 -8.57
C MET A 82 -0.75 5.74 -8.57
N LYS A 83 -1.27 6.16 -7.41
CA LYS A 83 -1.82 7.51 -7.25
C LYS A 83 -0.67 8.48 -6.99
N TRP A 84 -0.11 9.03 -8.06
CA TRP A 84 1.05 9.92 -7.99
C TRP A 84 0.81 11.23 -7.25
N ASP A 85 -0.44 11.63 -7.13
CA ASP A 85 -0.93 12.81 -6.40
C ASP A 85 -1.24 12.53 -4.92
N HIS A 86 -1.14 11.27 -4.47
CA HIS A 86 -1.34 10.93 -3.06
C HIS A 86 -0.22 11.54 -2.19
N PRO A 87 -0.53 12.27 -1.09
CA PRO A 87 0.46 13.02 -0.32
C PRO A 87 1.68 12.20 0.12
N VAL A 88 1.46 10.98 0.60
CA VAL A 88 2.55 10.08 1.02
C VAL A 88 3.44 9.63 -0.14
N ASN A 89 2.85 9.35 -1.31
CA ASN A 89 3.64 8.95 -2.48
C ASN A 89 4.50 10.13 -2.97
N VAL A 90 3.94 11.35 -2.93
CA VAL A 90 4.67 12.60 -3.22
C VAL A 90 5.87 12.75 -2.30
N GLU A 91 5.67 12.62 -0.98
CA GLU A 91 6.76 12.74 -0.02
C GLU A 91 7.81 11.63 -0.19
N TRP A 92 7.40 10.39 -0.45
CA TRP A 92 8.35 9.28 -0.67
C TRP A 92 9.16 9.45 -1.95
N VAL A 93 8.57 10.00 -3.01
CA VAL A 93 9.30 10.37 -4.24
C VAL A 93 10.30 11.49 -3.95
N LYS A 94 9.89 12.55 -3.22
CA LYS A 94 10.79 13.65 -2.84
C LYS A 94 11.96 13.19 -1.98
N LEU A 95 11.72 12.26 -1.06
CA LEU A 95 12.74 11.64 -0.21
C LEU A 95 13.60 10.60 -0.96
N GLY A 96 13.26 10.26 -2.22
CA GLY A 96 14.00 9.30 -3.03
C GLY A 96 13.77 7.83 -2.65
N LEU A 97 12.74 7.54 -1.85
CA LEU A 97 12.39 6.18 -1.42
C LEU A 97 11.66 5.40 -2.52
N ILE A 98 10.95 6.09 -3.41
CA ILE A 98 10.41 5.51 -4.64
C ILE A 98 11.29 5.98 -5.80
N LYS A 99 11.99 5.02 -6.44
CA LYS A 99 12.76 5.29 -7.66
C LYS A 99 11.83 5.22 -8.86
N LEU A 100 11.61 6.37 -9.49
CA LEU A 100 10.76 6.48 -10.67
C LEU A 100 11.51 6.06 -11.94
N THR A 101 10.86 5.24 -12.76
CA THR A 101 11.23 5.08 -14.17
C THR A 101 11.01 6.41 -14.92
N PRO A 102 11.54 6.59 -16.15
CA PRO A 102 11.24 7.79 -16.95
C PRO A 102 9.74 7.99 -17.19
N GLU A 103 9.00 6.91 -17.40
CA GLU A 103 7.54 6.92 -17.63
C GLU A 103 6.79 7.35 -16.35
N ASP A 104 7.12 6.75 -15.21
CA ASP A 104 6.53 7.11 -13.92
C ASP A 104 6.86 8.54 -13.51
N ARG A 105 8.08 9.01 -13.83
CA ARG A 105 8.50 10.40 -13.59
C ARG A 105 7.63 11.37 -14.36
N GLN A 106 7.37 11.10 -15.63
CA GLN A 106 6.49 11.95 -16.44
C GLN A 106 5.06 11.97 -15.87
N ALA A 107 4.52 10.81 -15.48
CA ALA A 107 3.21 10.73 -14.85
C ALA A 107 3.15 11.51 -13.53
N PHE A 108 4.19 11.37 -12.69
CA PHE A 108 4.32 12.08 -11.43
C PHE A 108 4.37 13.60 -11.59
N GLU A 109 5.22 14.09 -12.48
CA GLU A 109 5.38 15.52 -12.75
C GLU A 109 4.11 16.14 -13.35
N ASN A 110 3.41 15.41 -14.22
CA ASN A 110 2.16 15.89 -14.80
C ASN A 110 1.05 16.03 -13.76
N ARG A 111 0.95 15.11 -12.79
CA ARG A 111 -0.07 15.17 -11.74
C ARG A 111 0.22 16.20 -10.65
N ASN A 112 1.49 16.47 -10.39
CA ASN A 112 1.93 17.35 -9.29
C ASN A 112 2.46 18.70 -9.77
N ARG A 113 2.22 19.07 -11.04
CA ARG A 113 2.67 20.34 -11.60
C ARG A 113 2.00 21.49 -10.85
N PRO A 114 2.75 22.48 -10.33
CA PRO A 114 2.15 23.66 -9.73
C PRO A 114 1.34 24.43 -10.79
N PRO A 115 0.23 25.08 -10.39
CA PRO A 115 -0.57 25.87 -11.33
C PRO A 115 0.30 26.98 -11.94
N VAL A 116 0.23 27.14 -13.26
CA VAL A 116 0.91 28.23 -13.96
C VAL A 116 0.27 29.53 -13.49
N THR A 117 1.03 30.36 -12.77
CA THR A 117 0.61 31.70 -12.41
C THR A 117 0.75 32.56 -13.67
N VAL A 118 -0.36 33.04 -14.22
CA VAL A 118 -0.43 33.95 -15.37
C VAL A 118 -0.46 35.39 -14.87
#